data_AF-A0A7W9HHN4-F1
#
_entry.id   AF-A0A7W9HHN4-F1
#
_cell.length_a   1.000
_cell.length_b   1.000
_cell.length_c   1.000
_cell.angle_alpha   90.00
_cell.angle_beta   90.00
_cell.angle_gamma   90.00
#
_symmetry.space_group_name_H-M   'P 1'
#
loop_
_entity.id
_entity.type
_entity.pdbx_description
1 polymer ?
#
loop_
_entity_poly.entity_id
_entity_poly.type
_entity_poly.pdbx_seq_one_letter_code
_entity_poly.pdbx_strand_id
1 'polypeptide(L)'
;MRLVLGITGATGSIIGVRILRALRDLGVETHLVLSRWGRATLGMETDISPADLHRLADVVHGAGDHSAPISSGSFHTDGMIIAPCSMKTLAAVRGGYGDGLIARAADVTIKERRRLVLVPRELPVSEIHLDNMLGLARMGVVIAPPVPAFYTRPTTVEEIVTHIAARVLDQFGLELPGAVRWQGPPTSVNVPGFEAPHDPGTVNGVDAAARLSRPGP
;
A
#
# COMPACT_ATOMS: atom_id res chain seq x y z
N MET A 1 -3.40 2.27 16.33
CA MET A 1 -3.40 1.24 15.27
C MET A 1 -2.08 0.50 15.33
N ARG A 2 -2.09 -0.81 15.11
CA ARG A 2 -0.94 -1.72 15.08
C ARG A 2 -0.98 -2.58 13.83
N LEU A 3 0.07 -2.53 13.01
CA LEU A 3 0.18 -3.29 11.77
C LEU A 3 1.41 -4.19 11.75
N VAL A 4 1.27 -5.35 11.12
CA VAL A 4 2.40 -6.22 10.77
C VAL A 4 2.89 -5.84 9.36
N LEU A 5 4.19 -5.71 9.17
CA LEU A 5 4.81 -5.51 7.86
C LEU A 5 5.79 -6.63 7.56
N GLY A 6 5.47 -7.44 6.55
CA GLY A 6 6.37 -8.43 5.98
C GLY A 6 7.09 -7.88 4.74
N ILE A 7 8.42 -7.99 4.68
CA ILE A 7 9.21 -7.65 3.48
C ILE A 7 9.85 -8.93 2.94
N THR A 8 9.48 -9.28 1.70
CA THR A 8 9.89 -10.53 1.05
C THR A 8 10.81 -10.31 -0.15
N GLY A 9 11.46 -11.36 -0.65
CA GLY A 9 12.48 -11.28 -1.70
C GLY A 9 11.96 -11.06 -3.13
N ALA A 10 10.88 -10.32 -3.32
CA ALA A 10 10.54 -9.77 -4.62
C ALA A 10 11.22 -8.41 -4.79
N THR A 11 11.54 -8.04 -6.03
CA THR A 11 12.06 -6.71 -6.34
C THR A 11 11.05 -5.62 -5.98
N GLY A 12 11.55 -4.46 -5.58
CA GLY A 12 10.75 -3.33 -5.08
C GLY A 12 10.83 -3.17 -3.57
N SER A 13 11.96 -3.51 -2.94
CA SER A 13 12.17 -3.38 -1.48
C SER A 13 11.92 -1.96 -0.97
N ILE A 14 12.18 -0.97 -1.83
CA ILE A 14 11.91 0.45 -1.55
C ILE A 14 10.43 0.73 -1.23
N ILE A 15 9.49 -0.07 -1.73
CA ILE A 15 8.06 0.06 -1.42
C ILE A 15 7.80 -0.29 0.05
N GLY A 16 8.38 -1.40 0.53
CA GLY A 16 8.30 -1.79 1.94
C GLY A 16 8.96 -0.76 2.86
N VAL A 17 10.11 -0.24 2.46
CA VAL A 17 10.79 0.88 3.16
C VAL A 17 9.87 2.09 3.24
N ARG A 18 9.28 2.52 2.12
CA ARG A 18 8.45 3.73 2.06
C ARG A 18 7.20 3.60 2.92
N ILE A 19 6.57 2.43 2.91
CA ILE A 19 5.44 2.09 3.79
C ILE A 19 5.88 2.14 5.25
N LEU A 20 7.01 1.55 5.62
CA LEU A 20 7.48 1.56 7.00
C LEU A 20 7.75 2.99 7.52
N ARG A 21 8.39 3.84 6.70
CA ARG A 21 8.57 5.26 7.03
C ARG A 21 7.24 5.97 7.23
N ALA A 22 6.28 5.77 6.32
CA ALA A 22 4.96 6.36 6.43
C ALA A 22 4.22 5.93 7.70
N LEU A 23 4.25 4.65 8.05
CA LEU A 23 3.60 4.13 9.25
C LEU A 23 4.19 4.76 10.52
N ARG A 24 5.51 4.93 10.56
CA ARG A 24 6.20 5.65 11.63
C ARG A 24 5.75 7.11 11.72
N ASP A 25 5.72 7.82 10.60
CA ASP A 25 5.31 9.24 10.55
C ASP A 25 3.84 9.43 10.99
N LEU A 26 3.00 8.42 10.74
CA LEU A 26 1.59 8.38 11.15
C LEU A 26 1.36 7.87 12.58
N GLY A 27 2.42 7.52 13.33
CA GLY A 27 2.31 7.00 14.70
C GLY A 27 1.64 5.63 14.79
N VAL A 28 1.72 4.82 13.74
CA VAL A 28 1.21 3.43 13.73
C VAL A 28 2.27 2.50 14.31
N GLU A 29 1.91 1.70 15.31
CA GLU A 29 2.81 0.69 15.86
C GLU A 29 3.08 -0.41 14.82
N THR A 30 4.34 -0.69 14.54
CA THR A 30 4.77 -1.59 13.47
C THR A 30 5.54 -2.80 13.98
N HIS A 31 5.07 -4.00 13.61
CA HIS A 31 5.80 -5.26 13.77
C HIS A 31 6.40 -5.68 12.44
N LEU A 32 7.70 -5.49 12.28
CA LEU A 32 8.44 -5.80 11.07
C LEU A 32 8.94 -7.25 11.07
N VAL A 33 8.81 -7.92 9.93
CA VAL A 33 9.48 -9.19 9.63
C VAL A 33 10.17 -9.08 8.27
N LEU A 34 11.50 -9.17 8.26
CA LEU A 34 12.31 -9.18 7.05
C LEU A 34 12.76 -10.60 6.72
N SER A 35 12.27 -11.16 5.60
CA SER A 35 12.70 -12.50 5.17
C SER A 35 14.18 -12.52 4.76
N ARG A 36 14.79 -13.71 4.71
CA ARG A 36 16.16 -13.90 4.21
C ARG A 36 16.37 -13.27 2.83
N TRP A 37 15.46 -13.54 1.90
CA TRP A 37 15.57 -13.00 0.54
C TRP A 37 15.16 -11.53 0.46
N GLY A 38 14.23 -11.06 1.29
CA GLY A 38 13.93 -9.63 1.41
C GLY A 38 15.14 -8.82 1.88
N ARG A 39 15.95 -9.37 2.81
CA ARG A 39 17.22 -8.78 3.21
C ARG A 39 18.22 -8.68 2.06
N ALA A 40 18.34 -9.75 1.26
CA ALA A 40 19.23 -9.75 0.11
C ALA A 40 18.78 -8.71 -0.94
N THR A 41 17.49 -8.67 -1.26
CA THR A 41 16.91 -7.70 -2.21
C THR A 41 17.06 -6.26 -1.72
N LEU A 42 16.84 -5.99 -0.43
CA LEU A 42 17.04 -4.66 0.14
C LEU A 42 18.46 -4.13 -0.12
N GLY A 43 19.47 -4.97 0.09
CA GLY A 43 20.88 -4.59 -0.13
C GLY A 43 21.27 -4.50 -1.61
N MET A 44 20.52 -5.12 -2.53
CA MET A 44 20.76 -4.99 -3.98
C MET A 44 20.09 -3.74 -4.57
N GLU A 45 19.00 -3.28 -3.99
CA GLU A 45 18.13 -2.25 -4.60
C GLU A 45 18.20 -0.89 -3.91
N THR A 46 18.76 -0.82 -2.71
CA THR A 46 18.75 0.39 -1.89
C THR A 46 20.05 0.55 -1.11
N ASP A 47 20.36 1.79 -0.72
CA ASP A 47 21.46 2.10 0.18
C ASP A 47 21.11 1.86 1.67
N ILE A 48 19.96 1.26 1.95
CA ILE A 48 19.44 1.08 3.31
C ILE A 48 19.93 -0.24 3.88
N SER A 49 20.68 -0.18 4.97
CA SER A 49 21.08 -1.41 5.65
C SER A 49 19.89 -2.04 6.40
N PRO A 50 19.92 -3.36 6.65
CA PRO A 50 18.89 -4.00 7.49
C PRO A 50 18.78 -3.35 8.88
N ALA A 51 19.89 -2.86 9.44
CA ALA A 51 19.89 -2.16 10.72
C ALA A 51 19.16 -0.82 10.63
N ASP A 52 19.31 -0.08 9.53
CA ASP A 52 18.60 1.19 9.31
C ASP A 52 17.10 0.94 9.16
N LEU A 53 16.72 -0.08 8.39
CA LEU A 53 15.33 -0.49 8.25
C LEU A 53 14.72 -0.89 9.60
N HIS A 54 15.44 -1.67 10.41
CA HIS A 54 14.97 -2.10 11.73
C HIS A 54 14.69 -0.90 12.66
N ARG A 55 15.48 0.18 12.59
CA ARG A 55 15.27 1.40 13.38
C ARG A 55 14.04 2.21 12.96
N LEU A 56 13.41 1.86 11.85
CA LEU A 56 12.14 2.46 11.42
C LEU A 56 10.91 1.77 12.02
N ALA A 57 11.05 0.54 12.55
CA ALA A 57 9.97 -0.22 13.14
C ALA A 57 9.98 -0.13 14.68
N ASP A 58 8.81 -0.30 15.30
CA ASP A 58 8.69 -0.36 16.76
C ASP A 58 9.16 -1.72 17.31
N VAL A 59 8.85 -2.80 16.59
CA VAL A 59 9.24 -4.16 16.94
C VAL A 59 9.73 -4.90 15.70
N VAL A 60 10.85 -5.63 15.84
CA VAL A 60 11.42 -6.46 14.77
C VAL A 60 11.44 -7.91 15.23
N HIS A 61 10.89 -8.80 14.42
CA HIS A 61 10.89 -10.25 14.68
C HIS A 61 11.77 -11.00 13.69
N GLY A 62 12.37 -12.11 14.15
CA GLY A 62 13.11 -13.01 13.28
C GLY A 62 12.18 -13.73 12.30
N ALA A 63 12.61 -13.90 11.04
CA ALA A 63 11.78 -14.55 10.03
C ALA A 63 11.42 -16.02 10.35
N GLY A 64 12.19 -16.69 11.22
CA GLY A 64 11.92 -18.04 11.72
C GLY A 64 11.39 -18.08 13.16
N ASP A 65 11.11 -16.94 13.78
CA ASP A 65 10.64 -16.89 15.17
C ASP A 65 9.13 -17.14 15.25
N HIS A 66 8.76 -18.42 15.30
CA HIS A 66 7.37 -18.82 15.48
C HIS A 66 6.79 -18.52 16.88
N SER A 67 7.64 -18.10 17.84
CA SER A 67 7.21 -17.73 19.18
C SER A 67 6.81 -16.26 19.32
N ALA A 68 7.09 -15.44 18.29
CA ALA A 68 6.74 -14.03 18.25
C ALA A 68 5.22 -13.81 18.43
N PRO A 69 4.77 -12.74 19.14
CA PRO A 69 3.35 -12.50 19.41
C PRO A 69 2.44 -12.54 18.17
N ILE A 70 2.95 -12.04 17.02
CA ILE A 70 2.23 -12.01 15.74
C ILE A 70 1.95 -13.41 15.14
N SER A 71 2.48 -14.48 15.74
CA SER A 71 2.16 -15.87 15.39
C SER A 71 0.89 -16.41 16.06
N SER A 72 0.32 -15.64 17.00
CA SER A 72 -0.90 -15.97 17.74
C SER A 72 -2.04 -15.01 17.39
N GLY A 73 -3.25 -15.56 17.24
CA GLY A 73 -4.46 -14.77 17.05
C GLY A 73 -4.88 -14.00 18.30
N SER A 74 -4.51 -14.46 19.50
CA SER A 74 -4.83 -13.73 20.74
C SER A 74 -4.09 -12.39 20.86
N PHE A 75 -2.97 -12.23 20.15
CA PHE A 75 -2.28 -10.95 20.03
C PHE A 75 -3.01 -10.09 19.00
N HIS A 76 -3.60 -8.98 19.46
CA HIS A 76 -4.40 -8.12 18.61
C HIS A 76 -3.53 -7.25 17.70
N THR A 77 -3.86 -7.26 16.41
CA THR A 77 -3.34 -6.39 15.35
C THR A 77 -4.50 -5.92 14.48
N ASP A 78 -4.39 -4.74 13.88
CA ASP A 78 -5.42 -4.21 12.98
C ASP A 78 -5.32 -4.82 11.57
N GLY A 79 -4.18 -5.44 11.25
CA GLY A 79 -3.96 -6.20 10.03
C GLY A 79 -2.50 -6.37 9.66
N MET A 80 -2.26 -6.72 8.41
CA MET A 80 -0.93 -7.04 7.89
C MET A 80 -0.75 -6.58 6.44
N ILE A 81 0.45 -6.09 6.15
CA ILE A 81 0.94 -5.77 4.81
C ILE A 81 2.11 -6.69 4.47
N ILE A 82 2.16 -7.23 3.25
CA ILE A 82 3.37 -7.86 2.70
C ILE A 82 3.82 -7.06 1.48
N ALA A 83 4.92 -6.30 1.62
CA ALA A 83 5.39 -5.37 0.60
C ALA A 83 6.92 -5.31 0.48
N PRO A 84 7.50 -5.71 -0.67
CA PRO A 84 6.87 -6.47 -1.74
C PRO A 84 6.56 -7.92 -1.30
N CYS A 85 5.62 -8.56 -2.00
CA CYS A 85 5.22 -9.96 -1.83
C CYS A 85 5.74 -10.81 -3.00
N SER A 86 6.64 -11.75 -2.71
CA SER A 86 7.14 -12.71 -3.70
C SER A 86 6.13 -13.78 -4.02
N MET A 87 6.20 -14.35 -5.23
CA MET A 87 5.28 -15.42 -5.65
C MET A 87 5.39 -16.66 -4.75
N LYS A 88 6.58 -16.94 -4.20
CA LYS A 88 6.79 -17.97 -3.18
C LYS A 88 6.01 -17.68 -1.89
N THR A 89 6.05 -16.45 -1.39
CA THR A 89 5.30 -16.07 -0.19
C THR A 89 3.80 -16.08 -0.46
N LEU A 90 3.37 -15.53 -1.59
CA LEU A 90 1.97 -15.54 -2.03
C LEU A 90 1.41 -16.97 -2.07
N ALA A 91 2.13 -17.91 -2.68
CA ALA A 91 1.74 -19.32 -2.73
C ALA A 91 1.70 -19.96 -1.33
N ALA A 92 2.64 -19.62 -0.45
CA ALA A 92 2.65 -20.11 0.93
C ALA A 92 1.41 -19.63 1.71
N VAL A 93 1.04 -18.35 1.56
CA VAL A 93 -0.17 -17.79 2.18
C VAL A 93 -1.43 -18.46 1.63
N ARG A 94 -1.56 -18.59 0.30
CA ARG A 94 -2.72 -19.29 -0.32
C ARG A 94 -2.82 -20.74 0.12
N GLY A 95 -1.68 -21.43 0.25
CA GLY A 95 -1.62 -22.83 0.65
C GLY A 95 -1.80 -23.06 2.14
N GLY A 96 -1.89 -22.01 2.98
CA GLY A 96 -1.88 -22.15 4.45
C GLY A 96 -0.57 -22.74 4.98
N TYR A 97 0.52 -22.66 4.20
CA TYR A 97 1.81 -23.23 4.56
C TYR A 97 2.62 -22.21 5.37
N GLY A 98 2.40 -22.21 6.68
CA GLY A 98 3.01 -21.29 7.66
C GLY A 98 4.49 -21.56 7.99
N ASP A 99 5.29 -21.95 7.01
CA ASP A 99 6.74 -22.19 7.17
C ASP A 99 7.49 -20.85 7.11
N GLY A 100 7.81 -20.33 8.29
CA GLY A 100 8.28 -18.97 8.52
C GLY A 100 7.21 -18.01 9.07
N LEU A 101 7.67 -17.00 9.80
CA LEU A 101 6.81 -16.09 10.57
C LEU A 101 5.92 -15.21 9.68
N ILE A 102 6.37 -14.82 8.48
CA ILE A 102 5.55 -14.00 7.55
C ILE A 102 4.29 -14.77 7.12
N ALA A 103 4.46 -16.00 6.63
CA ALA A 103 3.33 -16.82 6.19
C ALA A 103 2.42 -17.18 7.38
N ARG A 104 3.01 -17.45 8.55
CA ARG A 104 2.24 -17.71 9.78
C ARG A 104 1.43 -16.49 10.24
N ALA A 105 2.02 -15.29 10.26
CA ALA A 105 1.30 -14.07 10.63
C ALA A 105 0.19 -13.73 9.63
N ALA A 106 0.38 -14.03 8.34
CA ALA A 106 -0.66 -13.88 7.32
C ALA A 106 -1.82 -14.87 7.53
N ASP A 107 -1.52 -16.14 7.82
CA ASP A 107 -2.52 -17.16 8.20
C ASP A 107 -3.33 -16.73 9.44
N VAL A 108 -2.64 -16.19 10.46
CA VAL A 108 -3.30 -15.59 11.63
C VAL A 108 -4.18 -14.41 11.24
N THR A 109 -3.70 -13.53 10.36
CA THR A 109 -4.46 -12.36 9.89
C THR A 109 -5.76 -12.80 9.20
N ILE A 110 -5.68 -13.82 8.35
CA ILE A 110 -6.84 -14.38 7.63
C ILE A 110 -7.83 -15.02 8.59
N LYS A 111 -7.37 -15.93 9.47
CA LYS A 111 -8.28 -16.68 10.37
C LYS A 111 -8.99 -15.79 11.39
N GLU A 112 -8.34 -14.70 11.80
CA GLU A 112 -8.91 -13.68 12.70
C GLU A 112 -9.76 -12.64 11.96
N ARG A 113 -9.96 -12.79 10.64
CA ARG A 113 -10.71 -11.88 9.77
C ARG A 113 -10.19 -10.42 9.84
N ARG A 114 -8.88 -10.28 9.98
CA ARG A 114 -8.18 -8.99 9.92
C ARG A 114 -7.81 -8.68 8.47
N ARG A 115 -7.53 -7.41 8.18
CA ARG A 115 -7.19 -7.00 6.83
C ARG A 115 -5.77 -7.46 6.47
N LEU A 116 -5.65 -8.21 5.38
CA LEU A 116 -4.37 -8.58 4.77
C LEU A 116 -4.25 -7.90 3.40
N VAL A 117 -3.15 -7.17 3.19
CA VAL A 117 -2.82 -6.54 1.91
C VAL A 117 -1.51 -7.12 1.39
N LEU A 118 -1.56 -7.69 0.20
CA LEU A 118 -0.39 -8.24 -0.48
C LEU A 118 0.00 -7.31 -1.63
N VAL A 119 1.28 -6.99 -1.74
CA VAL A 119 1.85 -6.21 -2.85
C VAL A 119 2.65 -7.14 -3.76
N PRO A 120 1.98 -8.00 -4.56
CA PRO A 120 2.67 -8.97 -5.41
C PRO A 120 3.45 -8.26 -6.51
N ARG A 121 4.75 -8.56 -6.64
CA ARG A 121 5.56 -8.08 -7.76
C ARG A 121 6.11 -9.29 -8.53
N GLU A 122 5.59 -9.48 -9.75
CA GLU A 122 6.15 -10.38 -10.76
C GLU A 122 5.74 -9.93 -12.17
N LEU A 123 6.56 -10.20 -13.18
CA LEU A 123 6.22 -9.99 -14.59
C LEU A 123 7.14 -10.87 -15.48
N PRO A 124 6.59 -11.68 -16.41
CA PRO A 124 5.18 -11.98 -16.64
C PRO A 124 4.55 -12.84 -15.54
N VAL A 125 3.23 -12.77 -15.38
CA VAL A 125 2.49 -13.63 -14.44
C VAL A 125 2.11 -14.95 -15.11
N SER A 126 2.30 -16.05 -14.39
CA SER A 126 1.84 -17.38 -14.81
C SER A 126 0.42 -17.65 -14.33
N GLU A 127 -0.22 -18.70 -14.85
CA GLU A 127 -1.51 -19.18 -14.36
C GLU A 127 -1.46 -19.54 -12.86
N ILE A 128 -0.34 -20.09 -12.38
CA ILE A 128 -0.11 -20.38 -10.96
C ILE A 128 -0.17 -19.10 -10.12
N HIS A 129 0.41 -18.00 -10.61
CA HIS A 129 0.36 -16.72 -9.90
C HIS A 129 -1.08 -16.18 -9.85
N LEU A 130 -1.78 -16.26 -10.98
CA LEU A 130 -3.18 -15.81 -11.10
C LEU A 130 -4.13 -16.61 -10.21
N ASP A 131 -4.04 -17.95 -10.19
CA ASP A 131 -4.87 -18.79 -9.32
C ASP A 131 -4.64 -18.47 -7.85
N ASN A 132 -3.39 -18.31 -7.44
CA ASN A 132 -3.05 -17.95 -6.07
C ASN A 132 -3.63 -16.58 -5.67
N MET A 133 -3.47 -15.57 -6.54
CA MET A 133 -4.04 -14.24 -6.31
C MET A 133 -5.57 -14.28 -6.23
N LEU A 134 -6.22 -15.01 -7.15
CA LEU A 134 -7.68 -15.12 -7.21
C LEU A 134 -8.24 -15.84 -5.98
N GLY A 135 -7.61 -16.94 -5.56
CA GLY A 135 -8.01 -17.68 -4.37
C GLY A 135 -7.99 -16.80 -3.12
N LEU A 136 -6.91 -16.04 -2.93
CA LEU A 136 -6.79 -15.11 -1.80
C LEU A 136 -7.76 -13.92 -1.90
N ALA A 137 -7.95 -13.36 -3.09
CA ALA A 137 -8.92 -12.28 -3.31
C ALA A 137 -10.35 -12.71 -2.92
N ARG A 138 -10.74 -13.95 -3.26
CA ARG A 138 -12.03 -14.53 -2.85
C ARG A 138 -12.18 -14.69 -1.32
N MET A 139 -11.07 -14.75 -0.58
CA MET A 139 -11.06 -14.80 0.89
C MET A 139 -11.07 -13.40 1.53
N GLY A 140 -11.14 -12.33 0.73
CA GLY A 140 -11.12 -10.95 1.22
C GLY A 140 -9.72 -10.36 1.41
N VAL A 141 -8.67 -11.05 0.97
CA VAL A 141 -7.31 -10.51 0.93
C VAL A 141 -7.20 -9.49 -0.20
N VAL A 142 -6.61 -8.33 0.07
CA VAL A 142 -6.40 -7.30 -0.94
C VAL A 142 -5.14 -7.64 -1.75
N ILE A 143 -5.31 -7.76 -3.07
CA ILE A 143 -4.22 -7.95 -4.03
C ILE A 143 -3.90 -6.59 -4.66
N ALA A 144 -2.81 -5.96 -4.19
CA ALA A 144 -2.41 -4.60 -4.56
C ALA A 144 -1.05 -4.60 -5.29
N PRO A 145 -0.96 -5.09 -6.54
CA PRO A 145 0.31 -5.09 -7.27
C PRO A 145 0.84 -3.66 -7.44
N PRO A 146 2.17 -3.46 -7.45
CA PRO A 146 2.79 -2.14 -7.51
C PRO A 146 2.76 -1.57 -8.93
N VAL A 147 1.57 -1.23 -9.42
CA VAL A 147 1.33 -0.66 -10.76
C VAL A 147 1.42 0.86 -10.70
N PRO A 148 2.33 1.52 -11.43
CA PRO A 148 2.47 2.97 -11.43
C PRO A 148 1.22 3.68 -11.96
N ALA A 149 0.89 4.83 -11.34
CA ALA A 149 -0.10 5.76 -11.86
C ALA A 149 0.60 6.88 -12.65
N PHE A 150 0.24 7.05 -13.91
CA PHE A 150 0.83 8.08 -14.78
C PHE A 150 0.00 9.37 -14.84
N TYR A 151 -1.23 9.35 -14.33
CA TYR A 151 -2.05 10.56 -14.25
C TYR A 151 -1.46 11.60 -13.30
N THR A 152 -0.58 11.19 -12.36
CA THR A 152 0.14 12.09 -11.46
C THR A 152 1.35 12.74 -12.13
N ARG A 153 1.68 12.36 -13.37
CA ARG A 153 2.88 12.79 -14.11
C ARG A 153 4.16 12.73 -13.26
N PRO A 154 4.49 11.55 -12.70
CA PRO A 154 5.63 11.45 -11.80
C PRO A 154 6.94 11.75 -12.55
N THR A 155 7.81 12.51 -11.91
CA THR A 155 9.14 12.89 -12.42
C THR A 155 10.26 12.08 -11.77
N THR A 156 9.96 11.37 -10.68
CA THR A 156 10.93 10.56 -9.95
C THR A 156 10.38 9.17 -9.62
N VAL A 157 11.28 8.21 -9.39
CA VAL A 157 10.91 6.88 -8.88
C VAL A 157 10.27 6.99 -7.50
N GLU A 158 10.73 7.91 -6.66
CA GLU A 158 10.18 8.13 -5.32
C GLU A 158 8.71 8.54 -5.35
N GLU A 159 8.29 9.36 -6.33
CA GLU A 159 6.89 9.72 -6.52
C GLU A 159 6.03 8.51 -6.92
N ILE A 160 6.55 7.62 -7.77
CA ILE A 160 5.87 6.37 -8.14
C ILE A 160 5.72 5.47 -6.90
N VAL A 161 6.80 5.28 -6.15
CA VAL A 161 6.82 4.45 -4.93
C VAL A 161 5.89 5.03 -3.86
N THR A 162 5.91 6.35 -3.67
CA THR A 162 5.02 7.06 -2.73
C THR A 162 3.56 6.90 -3.13
N HIS A 163 3.23 6.97 -4.42
CA HIS A 163 1.86 6.73 -4.88
C HIS A 163 1.40 5.30 -4.59
N ILE A 164 2.23 4.29 -4.88
CA ILE A 164 1.93 2.89 -4.59
C ILE A 164 1.74 2.69 -3.07
N ALA A 165 2.66 3.21 -2.26
CA ALA A 165 2.56 3.15 -0.80
C ALA A 165 1.27 3.79 -0.29
N ALA A 166 0.87 4.95 -0.84
CA ALA A 166 -0.39 5.60 -0.49
C ALA A 166 -1.60 4.69 -0.77
N ARG A 167 -1.65 4.05 -1.96
CA ARG A 167 -2.76 3.14 -2.32
C ARG A 167 -2.83 1.90 -1.43
N VAL A 168 -1.69 1.41 -0.93
CA VAL A 168 -1.62 0.33 0.06
C VAL A 168 -2.13 0.80 1.41
N LEU A 169 -1.72 1.98 1.87
CA LEU A 169 -2.13 2.55 3.15
C LEU A 169 -3.62 2.96 3.19
N ASP A 170 -4.21 3.35 2.05
CA ASP A 170 -5.65 3.58 1.93
C ASP A 170 -6.48 2.39 2.38
N GLN A 171 -5.96 1.17 2.18
CA GLN A 171 -6.65 -0.04 2.59
C GLN A 171 -6.82 -0.11 4.10
N PHE A 172 -6.07 0.66 4.88
CA PHE A 172 -6.22 0.77 6.34
C PHE A 172 -6.86 2.09 6.78
N GLY A 173 -7.35 2.90 5.83
CA GLY A 173 -7.82 4.26 6.12
C GLY A 173 -6.71 5.20 6.56
N LEU A 174 -5.45 4.91 6.18
CA LEU A 174 -4.29 5.73 6.51
C LEU A 174 -3.96 6.63 5.32
N GLU A 175 -4.09 7.94 5.52
CA GLU A 175 -3.77 8.92 4.49
C GLU A 175 -2.29 9.28 4.53
N LEU A 176 -1.60 9.04 3.41
CA LEU A 176 -0.20 9.44 3.25
C LEU A 176 -0.10 10.91 2.81
N PRO A 177 0.55 11.80 3.61
CA PRO A 177 0.76 13.18 3.18
C PRO A 177 1.56 13.24 1.87
N GLY A 178 1.12 14.12 0.96
CA GLY A 178 1.75 14.30 -0.35
C GLY A 178 1.31 13.31 -1.45
N ALA A 179 0.40 12.36 -1.14
CA ALA A 179 -0.15 11.48 -2.15
C ALA A 179 -1.11 12.23 -3.10
N VAL A 180 -0.77 12.27 -4.38
CA VAL A 180 -1.63 12.89 -5.42
C VAL A 180 -2.82 11.99 -5.72
N ARG A 181 -4.03 12.52 -5.51
CA ARG A 181 -5.31 11.86 -5.79
C ARG A 181 -5.90 12.34 -7.11
N TRP A 182 -6.64 11.46 -7.78
CA TRP A 182 -7.42 11.85 -8.94
C TRP A 182 -8.59 12.76 -8.53
N GLN A 183 -8.73 13.92 -9.18
CA GLN A 183 -9.81 14.89 -8.93
C GLN A 183 -10.73 15.09 -10.15
N GLY A 184 -10.65 14.20 -11.14
CA GLY A 184 -11.27 14.40 -12.45
C GLY A 184 -10.27 14.91 -13.50
N PRO A 185 -10.65 14.89 -14.78
CA PRO A 185 -9.82 15.43 -15.85
C PRO A 185 -9.65 16.95 -15.65
N PRO A 186 -8.47 17.52 -15.97
CA PRO A 186 -8.34 18.97 -16.04
C PRO A 186 -9.36 19.52 -17.03
N THR A 187 -10.00 20.64 -16.70
CA THR A 187 -10.98 21.34 -17.55
C THR A 187 -10.43 21.75 -18.92
N SER A 188 -9.10 21.78 -19.07
CA SER A 188 -8.40 22.09 -20.31
C SER A 188 -8.06 20.88 -21.18
N VAL A 189 -8.34 19.65 -20.76
CA VAL A 189 -8.09 18.46 -21.58
C VAL A 189 -9.22 18.32 -22.59
N ASN A 190 -9.00 18.88 -23.78
CA ASN A 190 -9.87 18.68 -24.93
C ASN A 190 -9.55 17.32 -25.57
N VAL A 191 -10.17 16.24 -25.07
CA VAL A 191 -10.17 14.95 -25.77
C VAL A 191 -11.34 14.97 -26.76
N PRO A 192 -11.11 14.86 -28.08
CA PRO A 192 -12.20 14.84 -29.06
C PRO A 192 -13.23 13.75 -28.72
N GLY A 193 -14.50 14.13 -28.60
CA GLY A 193 -15.60 13.22 -28.21
C GLY A 193 -15.74 12.98 -26.71
N PHE A 194 -14.96 13.65 -25.86
CA PHE A 194 -15.11 13.66 -24.41
C PHE A 194 -15.61 15.03 -23.96
N GLU A 195 -16.90 15.12 -23.64
CA GLU A 195 -17.42 16.27 -22.90
C GLU A 195 -17.01 16.11 -21.44
N ALA A 196 -16.17 17.03 -20.95
CA ALA A 196 -15.91 17.10 -19.52
C ALA A 196 -17.25 17.28 -18.78
N PRO A 197 -17.51 16.57 -17.67
CA PRO A 197 -18.75 16.75 -16.94
C PRO A 197 -18.91 18.23 -16.56
N HIS A 198 -20.08 18.80 -16.88
CA HIS A 198 -20.43 20.17 -16.52
C HIS A 198 -20.17 20.38 -15.02
N ASP A 199 -19.28 21.32 -14.70
CA ASP A 199 -19.11 21.82 -13.34
C ASP A 199 -20.40 22.55 -12.93
N PRO A 200 -21.18 22.07 -11.94
CA PRO A 200 -22.35 22.80 -11.46
C PRO A 200 -21.96 24.01 -10.59
N GLY A 201 -20.66 24.25 -10.34
CA GLY A 201 -20.16 25.24 -9.39
C GLY A 201 -19.70 26.58 -9.98
N THR A 202 -19.56 26.73 -11.29
CA THR A 202 -19.21 28.02 -11.90
C THR A 202 -20.46 28.84 -12.20
N VAL A 203 -21.02 29.47 -11.16
CA VAL A 203 -21.85 30.67 -11.35
C VAL A 203 -20.95 31.72 -12.00
N ASN A 204 -21.13 31.92 -13.31
CA ASN A 204 -20.44 32.96 -14.05
C ASN A 204 -20.59 34.29 -13.31
N GLY A 205 -19.48 34.81 -12.82
CA GLY A 205 -19.35 36.14 -12.24
C GLY A 205 -19.52 37.23 -13.30
N VAL A 206 -20.76 37.40 -13.76
CA VAL A 206 -21.23 38.54 -14.56
C VAL A 206 -22.72 38.77 -14.26
N ASP A 207 -23.06 38.96 -12.98
CA ASP A 207 -24.27 39.73 -12.61
C ASP A 207 -24.30 40.24 -11.15
N ALA A 208 -23.13 40.42 -10.52
CA ALA A 208 -23.02 40.92 -9.14
C ALA A 208 -22.89 42.45 -9.03
N ALA A 209 -23.07 43.22 -10.12
CA ALA A 209 -22.87 44.66 -10.14
C ALA A 209 -24.16 45.51 -10.36
N ALA A 210 -25.35 44.91 -10.32
CA ALA A 210 -26.61 45.63 -10.60
C ALA A 210 -27.60 45.74 -9.42
N ARG A 211 -27.20 45.41 -8.18
CA ARG A 211 -28.11 45.44 -7.01
C ARG A 211 -27.59 46.19 -5.78
N LEU A 212 -26.91 47.31 -5.96
CA LEU A 212 -26.68 48.28 -4.87
C LEU A 212 -26.65 49.71 -5.42
N SER A 213 -27.81 50.24 -5.83
CA SER A 213 -28.06 51.70 -5.92
C SER A 213 -29.50 52.00 -6.33
N ARG A 214 -30.41 52.03 -5.36
CA ARG A 214 -31.60 52.91 -5.41
C ARG A 214 -31.87 53.46 -4.01
N PRO A 215 -31.82 54.77 -3.79
CA PRO A 215 -32.42 55.39 -2.60
C PRO A 215 -33.93 55.51 -2.84
N GLY A 216 -34.74 55.14 -1.84
CA GLY A 216 -36.19 55.39 -1.86
C GLY A 216 -36.52 56.83 -1.45
N PRO A 217 -37.69 57.36 -1.84
CA PRO A 217 -38.30 58.52 -1.17
C PRO A 217 -38.81 58.18 0.23
#